data_AF-A0A920QR07-F1
#
_entry.id   AF-A0A920QR07-F1
#
_cell.length_a   1.000
_cell.length_b   1.000
_cell.length_c   1.000
_cell.angle_alpha   90.00
_cell.angle_beta   90.00
_cell.angle_gamma   90.00
#
_symmetry.space_group_name_H-M   'P 1'
#
loop_
_entity.id
_entity.type
_entity.pdbx_description
1 polymer ?
#
loop_
_entity_poly.entity_id
_entity_poly.type
_entity_poly.pdbx_seq_one_letter_code
_entity_poly.pdbx_strand_id
1 'polypeptide(L)'
;MQDGDETGPGQIVGMGLEDHVVLRDPGTSGALAAAIEGAFAKKDPILFYYWGPTALAHKLSTEVGIVDLEQPAPSECADNSPIHGCAFPAAEIMIAMNTELVNDAPELIGFFQNWDWSAGNQLAAEGWYADNKEGLTNDGKSSEEIYSATGVWYLQNNDAWKSWVPDDIVANVEAALAKE
;
A
#
# COMPACT_ATOMS: atom_id res chain seq x y z
N MET A 1 -2.60 18.25 4.15
CA MET A 1 -3.72 17.50 4.78
C MET A 1 -3.66 17.45 6.30
N GLN A 2 -2.66 16.82 6.96
CA GLN A 2 -2.62 16.81 8.45
C GLN A 2 -2.09 18.14 9.04
N ASP A 3 -1.04 18.72 8.45
CA ASP A 3 -0.46 20.03 8.82
C ASP A 3 -1.16 21.26 8.19
N GLY A 4 -2.20 21.03 7.40
CA GLY A 4 -2.87 22.09 6.62
C GLY A 4 -2.09 22.51 5.37
N ASP A 5 -2.73 23.37 4.58
CA ASP A 5 -2.20 24.02 3.38
C ASP A 5 -3.14 25.19 2.98
N GLU A 6 -3.03 25.72 1.77
CA GLU A 6 -3.88 26.82 1.29
C GLU A 6 -5.37 26.48 1.23
N THR A 7 -5.73 25.20 1.28
CA THR A 7 -7.12 24.72 1.24
C THR A 7 -7.72 24.48 2.63
N GLY A 8 -6.94 24.51 3.71
CA GLY A 8 -7.48 24.32 5.06
C GLY A 8 -6.45 24.24 6.19
N PRO A 9 -6.92 24.28 7.45
CA PRO A 9 -6.06 24.41 8.63
C PRO A 9 -5.26 23.14 8.97
N GLY A 10 -5.64 21.98 8.42
CA GLY A 10 -5.06 20.69 8.76
C GLY A 10 -5.95 19.90 9.69
N GLN A 11 -5.92 18.57 9.58
CA GLN A 11 -6.80 17.69 10.34
C GLN A 11 -6.68 17.89 11.86
N ILE A 12 -5.45 18.05 12.38
CA ILE A 12 -5.19 18.21 13.82
C ILE A 12 -5.84 19.49 14.34
N VAL A 13 -5.61 20.61 13.65
CA VAL A 13 -6.19 21.92 14.01
C VAL A 13 -7.70 21.94 13.79
N GLY A 14 -8.18 21.31 12.71
CA GLY A 14 -9.62 21.17 12.42
C GLY A 14 -10.38 20.42 13.51
N MET A 15 -9.71 19.48 14.19
CA MET A 15 -10.26 18.77 15.36
C MET A 15 -10.01 19.48 16.70
N GLY A 16 -9.27 20.60 16.73
CA GLY A 16 -8.90 21.30 17.95
C GLY A 16 -7.90 20.53 18.83
N LEU A 17 -7.00 19.75 18.22
CA LEU A 17 -6.06 18.87 18.92
C LEU A 17 -4.62 19.40 18.98
N GLU A 18 -4.37 20.62 18.52
CA GLU A 18 -3.04 21.22 18.39
C GLU A 18 -2.28 21.37 19.72
N ASP A 19 -2.99 21.44 20.86
CA ASP A 19 -2.40 21.48 22.20
C ASP A 19 -2.11 20.08 22.78
N HIS A 20 -2.57 19.02 22.10
CA HIS A 20 -2.52 17.64 22.58
C HIS A 20 -1.71 16.71 21.68
N VAL A 21 -1.66 17.00 20.38
CA VAL A 21 -1.03 16.16 19.36
C VAL A 21 0.02 16.98 18.62
N VAL A 22 1.24 16.44 18.56
CA VAL A 22 2.32 16.99 17.75
C VAL A 22 2.59 16.03 16.61
N LEU A 23 2.42 16.49 15.37
CA LEU A 23 2.76 15.69 14.20
C LEU A 23 4.27 15.45 14.15
N ARG A 24 4.66 14.21 13.87
CA ARG A 24 6.05 13.80 13.71
C ARG A 24 6.20 13.09 12.38
N ASP A 25 6.94 13.70 11.46
CA ASP A 25 7.30 13.07 10.20
C ASP A 25 8.38 12.00 10.44
N PRO A 26 8.09 10.71 10.16
CA PRO A 26 9.07 9.63 10.26
C PRO A 26 10.15 9.69 9.17
N GLY A 27 9.99 10.53 8.14
CA GLY A 27 10.88 10.71 7.00
C GLY A 27 10.82 9.58 5.96
N THR A 28 10.59 8.34 6.40
CA THR A 28 10.41 7.19 5.50
C THR A 28 9.31 6.25 6.00
N SER A 29 8.68 5.50 5.10
CA SER A 29 7.71 4.45 5.44
C SER A 29 8.32 3.36 6.32
N GLY A 30 9.58 2.98 6.08
CA GLY A 30 10.32 2.02 6.89
C GLY A 30 10.56 2.51 8.32
N ALA A 31 10.89 3.79 8.50
CA ALA A 31 11.04 4.39 9.83
C ALA A 31 9.73 4.47 10.61
N LEU A 32 8.61 4.75 9.93
CA LEU A 32 7.27 4.69 10.52
C LEU A 32 6.95 3.28 11.02
N ALA A 33 7.13 2.28 10.17
CA ALA A 33 6.90 0.88 10.52
C ALA A 33 7.75 0.45 11.72
N ALA A 34 9.05 0.77 11.72
CA ALA A 34 9.95 0.44 12.83
C ALA A 34 9.57 1.14 14.14
N ALA A 35 9.07 2.39 14.09
CA ALA A 35 8.60 3.10 15.28
C ALA A 35 7.36 2.42 15.90
N ILE A 36 6.41 2.02 15.05
CA ILE A 36 5.21 1.28 15.47
C ILE A 36 5.60 -0.07 16.07
N GLU A 37 6.34 -0.89 15.32
CA GLU A 37 6.77 -2.23 15.77
C GLU A 37 7.58 -2.15 17.07
N GLY A 38 8.48 -1.17 17.18
CA GLY A 38 9.28 -0.95 18.37
C GLY A 38 8.45 -0.59 19.61
N ALA A 39 7.42 0.25 19.45
CA ALA A 39 6.50 0.59 20.54
C ALA A 39 5.70 -0.64 21.00
N PHE A 40 5.18 -1.43 20.06
CA PHE A 40 4.47 -2.68 20.40
C PHE A 40 5.36 -3.71 21.09
N ALA A 41 6.59 -3.89 20.62
CA ALA A 41 7.56 -4.80 21.25
C ALA A 41 7.89 -4.41 22.70
N LYS A 42 7.95 -3.09 22.97
CA LYS A 42 8.21 -2.54 24.31
C LYS A 42 6.95 -2.39 25.16
N LYS A 43 5.76 -2.55 24.58
CA LYS A 43 4.45 -2.22 25.18
C LYS A 43 4.33 -0.75 25.58
N ASP A 44 4.95 0.12 24.79
CA ASP A 44 4.85 1.57 24.98
C ASP A 44 3.58 2.10 24.29
N PRO A 45 2.88 3.08 24.89
CA PRO A 45 1.75 3.73 24.23
C PRO A 45 2.23 4.50 23.00
N ILE A 46 1.50 4.40 21.90
CA ILE A 46 1.79 5.10 20.65
C ILE A 46 0.49 5.54 19.97
N LEU A 47 0.46 6.79 19.50
CA LEU A 47 -0.54 7.32 18.57
C LEU A 47 0.14 7.49 17.21
N PHE A 48 -0.43 6.92 16.15
CA PHE A 48 0.19 6.92 14.83
C PHE A 48 -0.85 6.90 13.72
N TYR A 49 -0.44 7.36 12.55
CA TYR A 49 -1.14 7.15 11.28
C TYR A 49 -0.63 5.86 10.62
N TYR A 50 -1.52 5.10 10.01
CA TYR A 50 -1.16 3.98 9.14
C TYR A 50 -2.22 3.73 8.07
N TRP A 51 -1.84 3.08 6.98
CA TRP A 51 -2.73 2.75 5.86
C TRP A 51 -2.67 1.26 5.54
N GLY A 52 -3.70 0.77 4.85
CA GLY A 52 -3.76 -0.58 4.31
C GLY A 52 -4.16 -0.59 2.84
N PRO A 53 -3.94 -1.71 2.14
CA PRO A 53 -3.38 -2.96 2.65
C PRO A 53 -1.84 -2.91 2.75
N THR A 54 -1.27 -3.44 3.83
CA THR A 54 0.16 -3.73 4.01
C THR A 54 0.32 -4.90 4.99
N ALA A 55 1.45 -5.61 4.96
CA ALA A 55 1.74 -6.67 5.93
C ALA A 55 1.65 -6.20 7.39
N LEU A 56 2.17 -5.00 7.70
CA LEU A 56 2.09 -4.46 9.07
C LEU A 56 0.64 -4.09 9.42
N ALA A 57 -0.14 -3.48 8.52
CA ALA A 57 -1.54 -3.15 8.79
C ALA A 57 -2.36 -4.40 9.06
N HIS A 58 -2.12 -5.46 8.29
CA HIS A 58 -2.73 -6.77 8.50
C HIS A 58 -2.41 -7.29 9.90
N LYS A 59 -1.12 -7.41 10.24
CA LYS A 59 -0.65 -7.87 11.56
C LYS A 59 -1.20 -7.06 12.74
N LEU A 60 -1.21 -5.73 12.60
CA LEU A 60 -1.77 -4.82 13.62
C LEU A 60 -3.26 -5.11 13.86
N SER A 61 -4.03 -5.36 12.80
CA SER A 61 -5.47 -5.61 12.90
C SER A 61 -5.83 -7.03 13.37
N THR A 62 -5.02 -8.04 13.05
CA THR A 62 -5.37 -9.46 13.28
C THR A 62 -4.64 -10.12 14.44
N GLU A 63 -3.40 -9.72 14.74
CA GLU A 63 -2.55 -10.40 15.72
C GLU A 63 -2.32 -9.57 16.99
N VAL A 64 -2.10 -8.27 16.82
CA VAL A 64 -1.64 -7.41 17.93
C VAL A 64 -2.79 -6.61 18.55
N GLY A 65 -3.73 -6.15 17.71
CA GLY A 65 -4.85 -5.32 18.10
C GLY A 65 -4.48 -3.84 18.12
N ILE A 66 -5.21 -3.04 17.36
CA ILE A 66 -5.19 -1.58 17.39
C ILE A 66 -6.61 -1.06 17.58
N VAL A 67 -6.72 0.13 18.12
CA VAL A 67 -8.00 0.86 18.18
C VAL A 67 -7.91 2.00 17.18
N ASP A 68 -8.79 1.98 16.19
CA ASP A 68 -8.98 3.13 15.34
C ASP A 68 -9.75 4.19 16.13
N LEU A 69 -9.26 5.43 16.12
CA LEU A 69 -9.88 6.52 16.88
C LEU A 69 -11.05 7.06 16.08
N GLU A 70 -12.23 7.07 16.71
CA GLU A 70 -13.44 7.62 16.10
C GLU A 70 -13.24 9.10 15.76
N GLN A 71 -13.58 9.43 14.52
CA GLN A 71 -13.45 10.76 13.92
C GLN A 71 -14.75 11.10 13.20
N PRO A 72 -15.11 12.38 13.05
CA PRO A 72 -16.25 12.79 12.24
C PRO A 72 -16.19 12.19 10.84
N ALA A 73 -17.33 11.77 10.29
CA ALA A 73 -17.35 11.14 8.97
C ALA A 73 -16.84 12.12 7.90
N PRO A 74 -16.19 11.65 6.81
CA PRO A 74 -15.71 12.53 5.76
C PRO A 74 -16.81 13.46 5.21
N SER A 75 -18.04 12.95 5.10
CA SER A 75 -19.23 13.71 4.66
C SER A 75 -19.63 14.89 5.54
N GLU A 76 -19.07 15.00 6.75
CA GLU A 76 -19.31 16.12 7.66
C GLU A 76 -18.35 17.29 7.40
N CYS A 77 -17.33 17.10 6.55
CA CYS A 77 -16.36 18.13 6.17
C CYS A 77 -16.54 18.59 4.72
N ALA A 78 -16.12 19.83 4.46
CA ALA A 78 -16.07 20.37 3.10
C ALA A 78 -15.23 19.45 2.18
N ASP A 79 -15.75 19.20 0.99
CA ASP A 79 -15.13 18.37 -0.05
C ASP A 79 -14.74 16.95 0.39
N ASN A 80 -15.37 16.44 1.46
CA ASN A 80 -14.98 15.18 2.12
C ASN A 80 -13.51 15.15 2.56
N SER A 81 -12.90 16.31 2.79
CA SER A 81 -11.46 16.44 3.00
C SER A 81 -11.09 16.39 4.49
N PRO A 82 -10.13 15.54 4.90
CA PRO A 82 -9.67 15.47 6.27
C PRO A 82 -8.96 16.75 6.73
N ILE A 83 -8.57 17.64 5.80
CA ILE A 83 -7.94 18.93 6.13
C ILE A 83 -8.82 19.83 7.00
N HIS A 84 -10.13 19.55 7.07
CA HIS A 84 -11.12 20.27 7.86
C HIS A 84 -11.49 19.57 9.19
N GLY A 85 -10.77 18.51 9.59
CA GLY A 85 -10.98 17.86 10.89
C GLY A 85 -11.94 16.67 10.88
N CYS A 86 -12.13 16.01 9.74
CA CYS A 86 -12.85 14.73 9.64
C CYS A 86 -11.89 13.57 9.35
N ALA A 87 -12.42 12.35 9.37
CA ALA A 87 -11.72 11.14 8.96
C ALA A 87 -11.29 11.19 7.48
N PHE A 88 -10.36 10.32 7.10
CA PHE A 88 -10.01 10.10 5.70
C PHE A 88 -11.13 9.32 5.00
N PRO A 89 -11.53 9.70 3.77
CA PRO A 89 -12.39 8.86 2.95
C PRO A 89 -11.66 7.58 2.55
N ALA A 90 -12.42 6.58 2.09
CA ALA A 90 -11.84 5.40 1.48
C ALA A 90 -10.93 5.80 0.31
N ALA A 91 -9.69 5.31 0.31
CA ALA A 91 -8.73 5.62 -0.74
C ALA A 91 -9.10 4.89 -2.03
N GLU A 92 -9.10 5.61 -3.14
CA GLU A 92 -9.21 5.04 -4.48
C GLU A 92 -7.81 5.01 -5.12
N ILE A 93 -7.33 3.82 -5.46
CA ILE A 93 -6.03 3.63 -6.11
C ILE A 93 -6.27 3.63 -7.62
N MET A 94 -5.75 4.65 -8.30
CA MET A 94 -5.92 4.83 -9.74
C MET A 94 -4.65 4.51 -10.51
N ILE A 95 -4.81 3.97 -11.72
CA ILE A 95 -3.73 3.85 -12.70
C ILE A 95 -3.69 5.16 -13.50
N ALA A 96 -2.59 5.90 -13.39
CA ALA A 96 -2.33 7.09 -14.18
C ALA A 96 -1.31 6.78 -15.28
N MET A 97 -1.57 7.26 -16.50
CA MET A 97 -0.67 7.07 -17.65
C MET A 97 -0.55 8.36 -18.45
N ASN A 98 0.57 8.50 -19.17
CA ASN A 98 0.73 9.56 -20.16
C ASN A 98 -0.30 9.35 -21.28
N THR A 99 -0.95 10.43 -21.71
CA THR A 99 -1.97 10.40 -22.77
C THR A 99 -1.45 9.94 -24.12
N GLU A 100 -0.15 10.12 -24.40
CA GLU A 100 0.50 9.65 -25.64
C GLU A 100 0.52 8.12 -25.73
N LEU A 101 0.52 7.42 -24.59
CA LEU A 101 0.54 5.96 -24.52
C LEU A 101 -0.68 5.31 -25.20
N VAL A 102 -1.80 6.05 -25.27
CA VAL A 102 -3.01 5.62 -25.98
C VAL A 102 -2.74 5.35 -27.46
N ASN A 103 -1.82 6.11 -28.06
CA ASN A 103 -1.44 5.96 -29.47
C ASN A 103 -0.18 5.10 -29.64
N ASP A 104 0.79 5.23 -28.73
CA ASP A 104 2.10 4.59 -28.86
C ASP A 104 2.09 3.10 -28.49
N ALA A 105 1.24 2.71 -27.53
CA ALA A 105 1.11 1.34 -27.05
C ALA A 105 -0.36 1.02 -26.69
N PRO A 106 -1.27 1.03 -27.68
CA PRO A 106 -2.70 0.81 -27.45
C PRO A 106 -3.01 -0.54 -26.77
N GLU A 107 -2.14 -1.55 -26.93
CA GLU A 107 -2.25 -2.84 -26.25
C GLU A 107 -2.14 -2.73 -24.73
N LEU A 108 -1.36 -1.77 -24.22
CA LEU A 108 -1.22 -1.54 -22.78
C LEU A 108 -2.49 -0.92 -22.18
N ILE A 109 -3.30 -0.21 -22.98
CA ILE A 109 -4.57 0.36 -22.52
C ILE A 109 -5.52 -0.76 -22.11
N GLY A 110 -5.62 -1.82 -22.91
CA GLY A 110 -6.43 -2.98 -22.58
C GLY A 110 -5.94 -3.69 -21.31
N PHE A 111 -4.62 -3.83 -21.16
CA PHE A 111 -4.04 -4.39 -19.94
C PHE A 111 -4.39 -3.55 -18.70
N PHE A 112 -4.14 -2.23 -18.74
CA PHE A 112 -4.38 -1.35 -17.60
C PHE A 112 -5.86 -1.18 -17.25
N GLN A 113 -6.78 -1.34 -18.22
CA GLN A 113 -8.21 -1.36 -17.94
C GLN A 113 -8.67 -2.63 -17.23
N ASN A 114 -7.98 -3.76 -17.44
CA ASN A 114 -8.28 -5.03 -16.79
C ASN A 114 -7.43 -5.29 -15.55
N TRP A 115 -6.38 -4.48 -15.32
CA TRP A 115 -5.48 -4.67 -14.19
C TRP A 115 -6.18 -4.39 -12.86
N ASP A 116 -6.27 -5.44 -12.03
CA ASP A 116 -6.79 -5.36 -10.67
C ASP A 116 -5.74 -5.85 -9.65
N TRP A 117 -4.89 -4.93 -9.19
CA TRP A 117 -3.96 -5.19 -8.07
C TRP A 117 -4.66 -5.05 -6.72
N SER A 118 -5.62 -5.94 -6.46
CA SER A 118 -6.37 -5.96 -5.21
C SER A 118 -5.50 -6.13 -3.96
N ALA A 119 -6.08 -5.82 -2.79
CA ALA A 119 -5.44 -6.05 -1.49
C ALA A 119 -4.98 -7.50 -1.28
N GLY A 120 -5.73 -8.48 -1.80
CA GLY A 120 -5.34 -9.89 -1.73
C GLY A 120 -4.07 -10.18 -2.52
N ASN A 121 -3.97 -9.62 -3.73
CA ASN A 121 -2.79 -9.77 -4.59
C ASN A 121 -1.55 -9.13 -3.95
N GLN A 122 -1.71 -7.92 -3.41
CA GLN A 122 -0.64 -7.22 -2.72
C GLN A 122 -0.14 -8.00 -1.49
N LEU A 123 -1.05 -8.44 -0.61
CA LEU A 123 -0.67 -9.17 0.60
C LEU A 123 -0.04 -10.52 0.31
N ALA A 124 -0.47 -11.22 -0.75
CA ALA A 124 0.17 -12.47 -1.19
C ALA A 124 1.64 -12.24 -1.59
N ALA A 125 1.89 -11.23 -2.43
CA ALA A 125 3.25 -10.90 -2.87
C ALA A 125 4.13 -10.38 -1.72
N GLU A 126 3.60 -9.48 -0.89
CA GLU A 126 4.33 -8.95 0.28
C GLU A 126 4.66 -10.05 1.30
N GLY A 127 3.73 -10.98 1.53
CA GLY A 127 3.93 -12.11 2.44
C GLY A 127 5.09 -12.98 1.98
N TRP A 128 5.09 -13.41 0.71
CA TRP A 128 6.21 -14.20 0.18
C TRP A 128 7.53 -13.43 0.23
N TYR A 129 7.54 -12.15 -0.17
CA TYR A 129 8.74 -11.33 -0.09
C TYR A 129 9.28 -11.26 1.34
N ALA A 130 8.42 -11.02 2.33
CA ALA A 130 8.82 -10.92 3.73
C ALA A 130 9.44 -12.23 4.25
N ASP A 131 8.85 -13.37 3.91
CA ASP A 131 9.30 -14.70 4.36
C ASP A 131 10.62 -15.13 3.70
N ASN A 132 10.92 -14.63 2.50
CA ASN A 132 12.05 -15.12 1.69
C ASN A 132 13.22 -14.11 1.57
N LYS A 133 12.99 -12.81 1.77
CA LYS A 133 14.02 -11.77 1.52
C LYS A 133 15.30 -11.98 2.32
N GLU A 134 15.22 -12.43 3.58
CA GLU A 134 16.40 -12.60 4.43
C GLU A 134 17.26 -13.78 3.95
N GLY A 135 16.63 -14.91 3.64
CA GLY A 135 17.31 -16.07 3.06
C GLY A 135 18.00 -15.72 1.74
N LEU A 136 17.27 -15.07 0.83
CA LEU A 136 17.82 -14.65 -0.48
C LEU A 136 18.94 -13.60 -0.33
N THR A 137 18.82 -12.66 0.61
CA THR A 137 19.90 -11.71 0.91
C THR A 137 21.14 -12.44 1.42
N ASN A 138 20.98 -13.44 2.29
CA ASN A 138 22.08 -14.27 2.79
C ASN A 138 22.73 -15.11 1.69
N ASP A 139 21.96 -15.50 0.67
CA ASP A 139 22.44 -16.16 -0.55
C ASP A 139 23.12 -15.19 -1.54
N GLY A 140 23.27 -13.92 -1.17
CA GLY A 140 23.94 -12.90 -1.96
C GLY A 140 23.09 -12.26 -3.05
N LYS A 141 21.77 -12.45 -3.02
CA LYS A 141 20.84 -11.81 -3.97
C LYS A 141 20.70 -10.33 -3.71
N SER A 142 20.72 -9.55 -4.77
CA SER A 142 20.39 -8.13 -4.75
C SER A 142 18.90 -7.90 -4.51
N SER A 143 18.52 -6.70 -4.05
CA SER A 143 17.10 -6.34 -3.88
C SER A 143 16.29 -6.51 -5.16
N GLU A 144 16.87 -6.21 -6.32
CA GLU A 144 16.23 -6.37 -7.63
C GLU A 144 15.93 -7.83 -7.97
N GLU A 145 16.88 -8.73 -7.68
CA GLU A 145 16.66 -10.18 -7.84
C GLU A 145 15.57 -10.70 -6.89
N ILE A 146 15.49 -10.18 -5.66
CA ILE A 146 14.46 -10.60 -4.70
C ILE A 146 13.07 -10.12 -5.14
N TYR A 147 12.95 -8.89 -5.65
CA TYR A 147 11.69 -8.40 -6.22
C TYR A 147 11.28 -9.21 -7.46
N SER A 148 12.25 -9.54 -8.32
CA SER A 148 11.99 -10.37 -9.51
C SER A 148 11.51 -11.77 -9.11
N ALA A 149 12.17 -12.40 -8.13
CA ALA A 149 11.75 -13.69 -7.60
C ALA A 149 10.34 -13.65 -6.97
N THR A 150 9.98 -12.54 -6.33
CA THR A 150 8.62 -12.32 -5.80
C THR A 150 7.59 -12.26 -6.92
N GLY A 151 7.90 -11.54 -8.00
CA GLY A 151 7.05 -11.47 -9.18
C GLY A 151 6.84 -12.83 -9.84
N VAL A 152 7.93 -13.58 -10.06
CA VAL A 152 7.88 -14.95 -10.61
C VAL A 152 7.03 -15.85 -9.72
N TRP A 153 7.29 -15.86 -8.41
CA TRP A 153 6.50 -16.65 -7.47
C TRP A 153 5.01 -16.26 -7.52
N TYR A 154 4.70 -14.96 -7.50
CA TYR A 154 3.31 -14.50 -7.55
C TYR A 154 2.60 -15.01 -8.81
N LEU A 155 3.23 -14.87 -9.98
CA LEU A 155 2.66 -15.31 -11.25
C LEU A 155 2.48 -16.83 -11.33
N GLN A 156 3.38 -17.61 -10.71
CA GLN A 156 3.29 -19.08 -10.66
C GLN A 156 2.23 -19.59 -9.68
N ASN A 157 1.91 -18.82 -8.62
CA ASN A 157 1.09 -19.30 -7.50
C ASN A 157 -0.28 -18.59 -7.40
N ASN A 158 -0.57 -17.63 -8.27
CA ASN A 158 -1.82 -16.88 -8.30
C ASN A 158 -2.33 -16.74 -9.74
N ASP A 159 -3.64 -16.85 -9.92
CA ASP A 159 -4.26 -16.79 -11.25
C ASP A 159 -4.91 -15.43 -11.59
N ALA A 160 -4.98 -14.49 -10.63
CA ALA A 160 -5.67 -13.21 -10.83
C ALA A 160 -5.17 -12.46 -12.08
N TRP A 161 -3.86 -12.54 -12.34
CA TRP A 161 -3.22 -11.88 -13.47
C TRP A 161 -3.68 -12.37 -14.84
N LYS A 162 -4.18 -13.61 -14.92
CA LYS A 162 -4.64 -14.20 -16.18
C LYS A 162 -5.84 -13.45 -16.76
N SER A 163 -6.62 -12.78 -15.91
CA SER A 163 -7.74 -11.94 -16.34
C SER A 163 -7.31 -10.55 -16.84
N TRP A 164 -6.07 -10.13 -16.55
CA TRP A 164 -5.58 -8.80 -16.93
C TRP A 164 -5.10 -8.75 -18.39
N VAL A 165 -4.83 -9.92 -18.98
CA VAL A 165 -4.23 -10.06 -20.32
C VAL A 165 -5.02 -11.06 -21.17
N PRO A 166 -4.92 -11.00 -22.50
CA PRO A 166 -5.51 -12.01 -23.40
C PRO A 166 -4.94 -13.42 -23.22
N ASP A 167 -5.70 -14.45 -23.62
CA ASP A 167 -5.33 -15.87 -23.49
C ASP A 167 -3.99 -16.24 -24.15
N ASP A 168 -3.66 -15.64 -25.30
CA ASP A 168 -2.37 -15.87 -25.97
C ASP A 168 -1.19 -15.31 -25.17
N ILE A 169 -1.41 -14.19 -24.46
CA ILE A 169 -0.42 -13.63 -23.53
C ILE A 169 -0.30 -14.49 -22.27
N VAL A 170 -1.41 -15.01 -21.75
CA VAL A 170 -1.38 -15.99 -20.64
C VAL A 170 -0.48 -17.18 -21.02
N ALA A 171 -0.71 -17.77 -22.19
CA ALA A 171 0.08 -18.91 -22.66
C ALA A 171 1.58 -18.56 -22.82
N ASN A 172 1.90 -17.35 -23.29
CA ASN A 172 3.28 -16.89 -23.42
C ASN A 172 3.96 -16.71 -22.05
N VAL A 173 3.25 -16.13 -21.07
CA VAL A 173 3.77 -15.94 -19.71
C VAL A 173 3.96 -17.30 -19.03
N GLU A 174 2.99 -18.20 -19.10
CA GLU A 174 3.12 -19.56 -18.53
C GLU A 174 4.29 -20.34 -19.15
N ALA A 175 4.48 -20.23 -20.47
CA ALA A 175 5.62 -20.84 -21.16
C ALA A 175 6.97 -20.24 -20.77
N ALA A 176 7.02 -18.96 -20.38
CA ALA A 176 8.21 -18.32 -19.84
C ALA A 176 8.47 -18.78 -18.40
N LEU A 177 7.44 -18.78 -17.55
CA LEU A 177 7.53 -19.22 -16.14
C LEU A 177 7.96 -20.68 -15.99
N ALA A 178 7.68 -21.53 -16.98
CA ALA A 178 8.15 -22.92 -16.99
C ALA A 178 9.67 -23.08 -17.18
N LYS A 179 10.39 -21.98 -17.45
CA LYS A 179 11.85 -21.95 -17.65
C LYS A 179 12.61 -21.26 -16.50
N GLU A 180 11.89 -20.65 -15.56
CA GLU A 180 12.42 -20.12 -14.30
C GLU A 180 12.77 -21.27 -13.34
#